data_AF-A0A3R7K219-F1
#
_entry.id   AF-A0A3R7K219-F1
#
_cell.length_a   1.000
_cell.length_b   1.000
_cell.length_c   1.000
_cell.angle_alpha   90.00
_cell.angle_beta   90.00
_cell.angle_gamma   90.00
#
_symmetry.space_group_name_H-M   'P 1'
#
loop_
_entity.id
_entity.type
_entity.pdbx_description
1 polymer ?
#
loop_
_entity_poly.entity_id
_entity_poly.type
_entity_poly.pdbx_seq_one_letter_code
_entity_poly.pdbx_strand_id
1 'polypeptide(L)'
;MAAGSYLLCQLLHYDAGKMHVVVYCVGRILAYMFEKTTQTVAQYEGELIIRGAIIHLVRNGMKGCAIYEAAEWFHAPSEVFLPSPHLWSMIVVSPPHENNFSSWEERACAMRIIMNCPEELEVKAMCAWRMCHQPAEEQDECWRRRVQQRMDDVGPILRWIFDADAYLVRRLIAC
;
A
#
# COMPACT_ATOMS: atom_id res chain seq x y z
N MET A 1 4.20 5.04 -2.40
CA MET A 1 3.97 3.96 -3.39
C MET A 1 2.49 3.65 -3.34
N ALA A 2 1.78 3.62 -4.47
CA ALA A 2 0.33 3.40 -4.52
C ALA A 2 -0.08 1.91 -4.45
N ALA A 3 0.73 1.07 -3.80
CA ALA A 3 0.50 -0.38 -3.80
C ALA A 3 -0.78 -0.76 -3.05
N GLY A 4 -1.10 -0.03 -1.96
CA GLY A 4 -2.34 -0.23 -1.22
C GLY A 4 -3.57 -0.01 -2.09
N SER A 5 -3.64 1.13 -2.80
CA SER A 5 -4.77 1.45 -3.67
C SER A 5 -4.86 0.53 -4.89
N TYR A 6 -3.74 0.08 -5.45
CA TYR A 6 -3.74 -0.93 -6.51
C TYR A 6 -4.34 -2.26 -6.03
N LEU A 7 -3.91 -2.75 -4.86
CA LEU A 7 -4.46 -3.96 -4.25
C LEU A 7 -5.95 -3.81 -3.93
N LEU A 8 -6.36 -2.64 -3.44
CA LEU A 8 -7.78 -2.33 -3.20
C LEU A 8 -8.58 -2.49 -4.49
N CYS A 9 -8.13 -1.87 -5.60
CA CYS A 9 -8.77 -2.02 -6.90
C CYS A 9 -8.87 -3.49 -7.32
N GLN A 10 -7.80 -4.27 -7.18
CA GLN A 10 -7.80 -5.69 -7.53
C GLN A 10 -8.81 -6.49 -6.70
N LEU A 11 -8.83 -6.29 -5.37
CA LEU A 11 -9.73 -7.01 -4.46
C LEU A 11 -11.20 -6.63 -4.67
N LEU A 12 -11.50 -5.39 -5.01
CA LEU A 12 -12.86 -4.95 -5.33
C LEU A 12 -13.40 -5.65 -6.60
N HIS A 13 -12.55 -5.92 -7.59
CA HIS A 13 -12.94 -6.63 -8.83
C HIS A 13 -12.87 -8.16 -8.72
N TYR A 14 -12.37 -8.70 -7.62
CA TYR A 14 -12.34 -10.15 -7.38
C TYR A 14 -13.76 -10.74 -7.27
N ASP A 15 -13.89 -12.06 -7.31
CA ASP A 15 -15.17 -12.76 -7.19
C ASP A 15 -15.87 -12.44 -5.84
N ALA A 16 -17.10 -11.91 -5.91
CA ALA A 16 -17.90 -11.53 -4.75
C ALA A 16 -18.48 -12.73 -3.95
N GLY A 17 -18.63 -13.91 -4.57
CA GLY A 17 -19.04 -15.14 -3.89
C GLY A 17 -17.91 -15.79 -3.08
N LYS A 18 -16.65 -15.43 -3.38
CA LYS A 18 -15.47 -15.88 -2.64
C LYS A 18 -15.05 -14.90 -1.55
N MET A 19 -15.26 -13.60 -1.79
CA MET A 19 -14.90 -12.53 -0.86
C MET A 19 -16.00 -11.46 -0.84
N HIS A 20 -16.60 -11.28 0.33
CA HIS A 20 -17.75 -10.40 0.52
C HIS A 20 -17.33 -8.98 0.88
N VAL A 21 -16.25 -8.83 1.64
CA VAL A 21 -15.82 -7.53 2.19
C VAL A 21 -14.34 -7.27 1.93
N VAL A 22 -14.02 -6.03 1.58
CA VAL A 22 -12.64 -5.52 1.56
C VAL A 22 -12.55 -4.37 2.55
N VAL A 23 -11.56 -4.39 3.44
CA VAL A 23 -11.32 -3.30 4.39
C VAL A 23 -10.00 -2.63 4.03
N TYR A 24 -10.00 -1.32 3.83
CA TYR A 24 -8.82 -0.52 3.53
C TYR A 24 -8.49 0.39 4.71
N CYS A 25 -7.46 0.05 5.47
CA CYS A 25 -6.99 0.82 6.62
C CYS A 25 -5.86 1.76 6.19
N VAL A 26 -6.01 3.04 6.50
CA VAL A 26 -4.96 4.05 6.38
C VAL A 26 -4.42 4.33 7.77
N GLY A 27 -3.26 3.74 8.09
CA GLY A 27 -2.77 3.69 9.47
C GLY A 27 -3.76 3.01 10.44
N ARG A 28 -3.77 3.44 11.70
CA ARG A 28 -4.58 2.81 12.77
C ARG A 28 -5.95 3.47 12.99
N ILE A 29 -6.13 4.68 12.47
CA ILE A 29 -7.25 5.55 12.87
C ILE A 29 -8.36 5.62 11.84
N LEU A 30 -8.14 5.22 10.59
CA LEU A 30 -9.12 5.36 9.51
C LEU A 30 -9.21 4.07 8.72
N ALA A 31 -10.44 3.61 8.49
CA ALA A 31 -10.71 2.49 7.60
C ALA A 31 -11.93 2.73 6.72
N TYR A 32 -11.86 2.23 5.50
CA TYR A 32 -12.98 2.15 4.56
C TYR A 32 -13.35 0.69 4.36
N MET A 33 -14.61 0.36 4.61
CA MET A 33 -15.15 -0.98 4.50
C MET A 33 -16.06 -1.05 3.28
N PHE A 34 -15.70 -1.90 2.33
CA PHE A 34 -16.42 -2.09 1.09
C PHE A 34 -17.15 -3.42 1.11
N GLU A 35 -18.48 -3.39 1.13
CA GLU A 35 -19.30 -4.58 0.99
C GLU A 35 -19.63 -4.79 -0.50
N LYS A 36 -19.15 -5.88 -1.07
CA LYS A 36 -19.16 -6.11 -2.52
C LYS A 36 -20.53 -6.53 -3.05
N THR A 37 -21.32 -7.22 -2.23
CA THR A 37 -22.67 -7.69 -2.55
C THR A 37 -23.66 -6.54 -2.64
N THR A 38 -23.61 -5.62 -1.67
CA THR A 38 -24.49 -4.44 -1.60
C THR A 38 -23.91 -3.22 -2.30
N GLN A 39 -22.64 -3.30 -2.73
CA GLN A 39 -21.87 -2.18 -3.31
C GLN A 39 -21.85 -0.94 -2.42
N THR A 40 -21.80 -1.14 -1.09
CA THR A 40 -21.76 -0.06 -0.12
C THR A 40 -20.35 0.18 0.41
N VAL A 41 -20.10 1.41 0.86
CA VAL A 41 -18.88 1.79 1.54
C VAL A 41 -19.22 2.46 2.87
N ALA A 42 -18.55 2.05 3.93
CA ALA A 42 -18.65 2.65 5.25
C ALA A 42 -17.28 3.11 5.74
N GLN A 43 -17.22 4.32 6.29
CA GLN A 43 -16.02 4.87 6.92
C GLN A 43 -16.07 4.61 8.42
N TYR A 44 -14.95 4.16 8.97
CA TYR A 44 -14.75 3.95 10.40
C TYR A 44 -13.53 4.70 10.89
N GLU A 45 -13.69 5.40 12.00
CA GLU A 45 -12.60 6.12 12.66
C GLU A 45 -12.35 5.57 14.06
N GLY A 46 -11.08 5.37 14.39
CA GLY A 46 -10.62 4.84 15.68
C GLY A 46 -10.43 3.33 15.66
N GLU A 47 -9.27 2.89 16.17
CA GLU A 47 -8.83 1.49 16.13
C GLU A 47 -9.82 0.50 16.76
N LEU A 48 -10.41 0.85 17.91
CA LEU A 48 -11.37 -0.01 18.60
C LEU A 48 -12.68 -0.18 17.81
N ILE A 49 -13.10 0.87 17.11
CA ILE A 49 -14.31 0.86 16.28
C ILE A 49 -14.06 0.00 15.04
N ILE A 50 -12.94 0.22 14.35
CA ILE A 50 -12.52 -0.55 13.18
C ILE A 50 -12.44 -2.05 13.54
N ARG A 51 -11.80 -2.37 14.67
CA ARG A 51 -11.73 -3.73 15.20
C ARG A 51 -13.12 -4.31 15.45
N GLY A 52 -13.99 -3.58 16.14
CA GLY A 52 -15.34 -4.03 16.46
C GLY A 52 -16.12 -4.40 15.18
N ALA A 53 -15.99 -3.58 14.14
CA ALA A 53 -16.60 -3.84 12.84
C ALA A 53 -16.06 -5.13 12.20
N ILE A 54 -14.73 -5.31 12.13
CA ILE A 54 -14.12 -6.53 11.56
C ILE A 54 -14.58 -7.79 12.33
N ILE A 55 -14.56 -7.75 13.66
CA ILE A 55 -15.00 -8.88 14.51
C ILE A 55 -16.47 -9.21 14.25
N HIS A 56 -17.32 -8.20 14.09
CA HIS A 56 -18.73 -8.39 13.80
C HIS A 56 -18.93 -9.13 12.47
N LEU A 57 -18.21 -8.74 11.41
CA LEU A 57 -18.28 -9.41 10.11
C LEU A 57 -17.81 -10.86 10.16
N VAL A 58 -16.68 -11.12 10.84
CA VAL A 58 -16.14 -12.47 11.03
C VAL A 58 -17.16 -13.36 11.74
N ARG A 59 -17.81 -12.85 12.79
CA ARG A 59 -18.85 -13.57 13.54
C ARG A 59 -20.09 -13.87 12.71
N ASN A 60 -20.43 -12.99 11.77
CA ASN A 60 -21.51 -13.20 10.82
C ASN A 60 -21.13 -14.15 9.66
N GLY A 61 -19.94 -14.76 9.70
CA GLY A 61 -19.48 -15.70 8.67
C GLY A 61 -19.09 -15.04 7.35
N MET A 62 -18.96 -13.71 7.32
CA MET A 62 -18.50 -13.01 6.13
C MET A 62 -17.02 -13.30 5.91
N LYS A 63 -16.67 -13.64 4.68
CA LYS A 63 -15.27 -13.76 4.21
C LYS A 63 -14.78 -12.41 3.71
N GLY A 64 -13.61 -11.97 4.15
CA GLY A 64 -13.06 -10.69 3.75
C GLY A 64 -11.54 -10.62 3.74
N CYS A 65 -11.02 -9.54 3.15
CA CYS A 65 -9.60 -9.21 3.18
C CYS A 65 -9.40 -7.78 3.67
N ALA A 66 -8.47 -7.60 4.60
CA ALA A 66 -8.07 -6.30 5.09
C ALA A 66 -6.71 -5.91 4.50
N ILE A 67 -6.63 -4.73 3.89
CA ILE A 67 -5.39 -4.08 3.47
C ILE A 67 -5.05 -3.04 4.54
N TYR A 68 -3.85 -3.12 5.11
CA TYR A 68 -3.33 -2.13 6.04
C TYR A 68 -2.19 -1.37 5.37
N GLU A 69 -2.44 -0.10 5.03
CA GLU A 69 -1.40 0.80 4.52
C GLU A 69 -0.73 1.52 5.69
N ALA A 70 0.53 1.14 5.97
CA ALA A 70 1.30 1.71 7.06
C ALA A 70 1.76 3.13 6.70
N ALA A 71 1.22 4.12 7.42
CA ALA A 71 1.54 5.53 7.21
C ALA A 71 2.89 5.96 7.85
N GLU A 72 3.32 5.30 8.94
CA GLU A 72 4.52 5.69 9.71
C GLU A 72 5.40 4.51 10.14
N TRP A 73 6.61 4.84 10.59
CA TRP A 73 7.61 3.91 11.11
C TRP A 73 7.10 3.17 12.36
N PHE A 74 7.53 1.91 12.53
CA PHE A 74 7.48 1.14 13.78
C PHE A 74 6.13 0.79 14.43
N HIS A 75 4.99 1.06 13.83
CA HIS A 75 3.72 0.59 14.39
C HIS A 75 3.18 -0.60 13.59
N ALA A 76 3.66 -1.78 13.98
CA ALA A 76 3.01 -3.03 13.61
C ALA A 76 1.49 -2.92 13.84
N PRO A 77 0.64 -3.49 12.96
CA PRO A 77 -0.76 -3.67 13.29
C PRO A 77 -0.80 -4.41 14.63
N SER A 78 -1.50 -3.85 15.62
CA SER A 78 -1.73 -4.55 16.89
C SER A 78 -2.32 -5.95 16.59
N GLU A 79 -2.01 -6.97 17.40
CA GLU A 79 -2.56 -8.36 17.26
C GLU A 79 -4.09 -8.38 17.06
N VAL A 80 -4.73 -7.31 17.53
CA VAL A 80 -6.08 -6.83 17.27
C VAL A 80 -6.56 -6.96 15.81
N PHE A 81 -5.65 -6.90 14.83
CA PHE A 81 -5.94 -6.93 13.40
C PHE A 81 -5.79 -8.31 12.76
N LEU A 82 -5.47 -9.37 13.51
CA LEU A 82 -5.42 -10.74 12.99
C LEU A 82 -6.80 -11.39 13.19
N PRO A 83 -7.75 -11.26 12.25
CA PRO A 83 -8.94 -12.11 12.28
C PRO A 83 -8.49 -13.57 12.20
N SER A 84 -9.26 -14.45 12.83
CA SER A 84 -8.96 -15.89 12.89
C SER A 84 -8.42 -16.42 11.54
N PRO A 85 -7.29 -17.15 11.53
CA PRO A 85 -6.53 -17.51 10.32
C PRO A 85 -7.32 -18.31 9.28
N HIS A 86 -8.53 -18.77 9.61
CA HIS A 86 -9.38 -19.57 8.72
C HIS A 86 -10.44 -18.78 7.95
N LEU A 87 -10.74 -17.53 8.31
CA LEU A 87 -11.89 -16.80 7.75
C LEU A 87 -11.52 -15.55 6.95
N TRP A 88 -10.38 -14.93 7.24
CA TRP A 88 -10.01 -13.63 6.67
C TRP A 88 -8.52 -13.56 6.36
N SER A 89 -8.19 -12.82 5.31
CA SER A 89 -6.79 -12.53 4.93
C SER A 89 -6.42 -11.09 5.26
N MET A 90 -5.16 -10.86 5.60
CA MET A 90 -4.62 -9.52 5.81
C MET A 90 -3.41 -9.29 4.91
N ILE A 91 -3.38 -8.14 4.25
CA ILE A 91 -2.24 -7.65 3.48
C ILE A 91 -1.74 -6.39 4.15
N VAL A 92 -0.48 -6.40 4.57
CA VAL A 92 0.18 -5.23 5.13
C VAL A 92 1.07 -4.63 4.06
N VAL A 93 0.81 -3.38 3.70
CA VAL A 93 1.60 -2.61 2.75
C VAL A 93 2.45 -1.64 3.53
N SER A 94 3.76 -1.84 3.52
CA SER A 94 4.71 -0.99 4.24
C SER A 94 5.79 -0.43 3.30
N PRO A 95 6.40 0.71 3.67
CA PRO A 95 7.61 1.17 2.99
C PRO A 95 8.74 0.14 3.12
N PRO A 96 9.64 0.04 2.13
CA PRO A 96 10.78 -0.88 2.17
C PRO A 96 11.74 -0.45 3.28
N HIS A 97 11.67 -1.13 4.42
CA HIS A 97 12.60 -0.99 5.53
C HIS A 97 12.75 -2.34 6.25
N GLU A 98 13.97 -2.85 6.37
CA GLU A 98 14.24 -4.22 6.85
C GLU A 98 13.67 -4.48 8.25
N ASN A 99 13.77 -3.50 9.15
CA ASN A 99 13.24 -3.63 10.52
C ASN A 99 11.71 -3.71 10.62
N ASN A 100 10.96 -3.39 9.55
CA ASN A 100 9.51 -3.52 9.56
C ASN A 100 9.05 -4.97 9.42
N PHE A 101 9.83 -5.83 8.76
CA PHE A 101 9.34 -7.14 8.32
C PHE A 101 9.71 -8.29 9.26
N SER A 102 10.88 -8.25 9.89
CA SER A 102 11.35 -9.32 10.78
C SER A 102 10.37 -9.60 11.92
N SER A 103 9.86 -8.53 12.56
CA SER A 103 8.87 -8.66 13.64
C SER A 103 7.50 -9.20 13.19
N TRP A 104 7.15 -9.11 11.90
CA TRP A 104 5.86 -9.57 11.38
C TRP A 104 5.89 -11.03 10.92
N GLU A 105 6.98 -11.45 10.29
CA GLU A 105 7.17 -12.85 9.89
C GLU A 105 7.15 -13.77 11.10
N GLU A 106 7.88 -13.41 12.15
CA GLU A 106 7.97 -14.20 13.39
C GLU A 106 6.62 -14.31 14.11
N ARG A 107 5.78 -13.27 14.06
CA ARG A 107 4.56 -13.18 14.89
C ARG A 107 3.30 -13.69 14.19
N ALA A 108 3.21 -13.61 12.87
CA ALA A 108 1.97 -13.88 12.14
C ALA A 108 2.02 -15.07 11.17
N CYS A 109 3.15 -15.81 11.11
CA CYS A 109 3.42 -16.75 10.01
C CYS A 109 3.17 -16.09 8.64
N ALA A 110 3.47 -14.79 8.55
CA ALA A 110 3.15 -13.98 7.38
C ALA A 110 4.05 -14.37 6.20
N MET A 111 3.45 -14.49 5.01
CA MET A 111 4.22 -14.60 3.78
C MET A 111 4.77 -13.22 3.41
N ARG A 112 6.10 -13.06 3.43
CA ARG A 112 6.73 -11.83 2.93
C ARG A 112 6.74 -11.85 1.41
N ILE A 113 6.08 -10.85 0.83
CA ILE A 113 6.14 -10.58 -0.61
C ILE A 113 6.94 -9.30 -0.80
N ILE A 114 8.11 -9.41 -1.43
CA ILE A 114 8.93 -8.26 -1.80
C ILE A 114 8.55 -7.89 -3.23
N MET A 115 7.93 -6.72 -3.40
CA MET A 115 7.74 -6.16 -4.74
C MET A 115 9.01 -5.44 -5.15
N ASN A 116 9.55 -5.82 -6.31
CA ASN A 116 10.73 -5.17 -6.88
C ASN A 116 10.44 -3.69 -7.17
N CYS A 117 11.51 -2.90 -7.19
CA CYS A 117 11.41 -1.54 -7.70
C CYS A 117 11.08 -1.59 -9.20
N PRO A 118 10.25 -0.66 -9.70
CA PRO A 118 9.87 -0.62 -11.09
C PRO A 118 11.08 -0.46 -12.02
N GLU A 119 11.02 -1.07 -13.21
CA GLU A 119 12.08 -0.93 -14.21
C GLU A 119 12.06 0.46 -14.87
N GLU A 120 13.14 0.83 -15.57
CA GLU A 120 13.29 2.15 -16.20
C GLU A 120 12.08 2.53 -17.07
N LEU A 121 11.59 1.59 -17.89
CA LEU A 121 10.43 1.80 -18.75
C LEU A 121 9.14 2.03 -17.96
N GLU A 122 8.95 1.33 -16.84
CA GLU A 122 7.80 1.50 -15.97
C GLU A 122 7.84 2.88 -15.29
N VAL A 123 9.02 3.32 -14.84
CA VAL A 123 9.20 4.66 -14.26
C VAL A 123 9.01 5.75 -15.31
N LYS A 124 9.49 5.54 -16.54
CA LYS A 124 9.28 6.46 -17.66
C LYS A 124 7.80 6.59 -18.01
N ALA A 125 7.07 5.48 -18.05
CA ALA A 125 5.62 5.49 -18.24
C ALA A 125 4.90 6.23 -17.10
N MET A 126 5.31 6.02 -15.85
CA MET A 126 4.76 6.76 -14.70
C MET A 126 5.05 8.27 -14.79
N CYS A 127 6.24 8.67 -15.24
CA CYS A 127 6.62 10.07 -15.45
C CYS A 127 5.73 10.72 -16.52
N ALA A 128 5.57 10.06 -17.67
CA ALA A 128 4.68 10.51 -18.74
C ALA A 128 3.22 10.62 -18.26
N TRP A 129 2.72 9.61 -17.53
CA TRP A 129 1.37 9.63 -16.98
C TRP A 129 1.14 10.79 -16.00
N ARG A 130 2.08 11.04 -15.09
CA ARG A 130 1.96 12.14 -14.10
C ARG A 130 1.95 13.52 -14.76
N MET A 131 2.65 13.63 -15.89
CA MET A 131 2.77 14.85 -16.69
C MET A 131 1.85 14.83 -17.91
N CYS A 132 0.81 13.97 -17.94
CA CYS A 132 -0.04 13.78 -19.12
C CYS A 132 -0.81 15.03 -19.55
N HIS A 133 -0.96 15.98 -18.63
CA HIS A 133 -1.57 17.28 -18.88
C HIS A 133 -0.60 18.30 -19.53
N GLN A 134 0.70 17.97 -19.59
CA GLN A 134 1.75 18.80 -20.19
C GLN A 134 2.12 18.31 -21.59
N PRO A 135 2.75 19.16 -22.43
CA PRO A 135 3.25 18.77 -23.75
C PRO A 135 4.31 17.66 -23.68
N ALA A 136 4.40 16.85 -24.73
CA ALA A 136 5.35 15.73 -24.80
C ALA A 136 6.82 16.14 -24.59
N GLU A 137 7.21 17.35 -25.02
CA GLU A 137 8.56 17.89 -24.81
C GLU A 137 8.87 18.10 -23.32
N GLU A 138 7.92 18.65 -22.55
CA GLU A 138 8.09 18.85 -21.10
C GLU A 138 8.11 17.51 -20.35
N GLN A 139 7.34 16.53 -20.81
CA GLN A 139 7.37 15.17 -20.27
C GLN A 139 8.76 14.53 -20.45
N ASP A 140 9.32 14.63 -21.67
CA ASP A 140 10.64 14.09 -21.99
C ASP A 140 11.77 14.84 -21.27
N GLU A 141 11.66 16.16 -21.12
CA GLU A 141 12.61 16.95 -20.33
C GLU A 141 12.57 16.55 -18.84
N CYS A 142 11.38 16.40 -18.26
CA CYS A 142 11.21 15.94 -16.88
C CYS A 142 11.84 14.56 -16.66
N TRP A 143 11.64 13.64 -17.61
CA TRP A 143 12.28 12.33 -17.60
C TRP A 143 13.81 12.46 -17.61
N ARG A 144 14.39 13.08 -18.64
CA ARG A 144 15.85 13.14 -18.85
C ARG A 144 16.57 13.93 -17.76
N ARG A 145 16.04 15.10 -17.38
CA ARG A 145 16.73 16.01 -16.45
C ARG A 145 16.52 15.68 -15.00
N ARG A 146 15.39 15.04 -14.64
CA ARG A 146 15.00 14.90 -13.25
C ARG A 146 14.90 13.46 -12.81
N VAL A 147 14.15 12.64 -13.54
CA VAL A 147 13.84 11.28 -13.08
C VAL A 147 15.00 10.33 -13.37
N GLN A 148 15.55 10.34 -14.58
CA GLN A 148 16.64 9.44 -14.99
C GLN A 148 17.91 9.64 -14.13
N GLN A 149 18.37 10.89 -13.97
CA GLN A 149 19.54 11.17 -13.12
C GLN A 149 19.35 10.70 -11.68
N ARG A 150 18.17 10.90 -11.11
CA ARG A 150 17.90 10.44 -9.73
C ARG A 150 17.83 8.91 -9.66
N MET A 151 17.32 8.25 -10.69
CA MET A 151 17.34 6.79 -10.77
C MET A 151 18.76 6.23 -10.81
N ASP A 152 19.66 6.87 -11.58
CA ASP A 152 21.06 6.47 -11.64
C ASP A 152 21.76 6.63 -10.29
N ASP A 153 21.41 7.69 -9.54
CA ASP A 153 22.02 7.98 -8.23
C ASP A 153 21.52 7.09 -7.09
N VAL A 154 20.20 6.85 -7.00
CA VAL A 154 19.58 6.21 -5.82
C VAL A 154 18.72 4.98 -6.14
N GLY A 155 18.77 4.53 -7.40
CA GLY A 155 17.96 3.43 -7.92
C GLY A 155 16.52 3.83 -8.27
N PRO A 156 15.73 2.92 -8.86
CA PRO A 156 14.34 3.15 -9.27
C PRO A 156 13.32 3.24 -8.11
N ILE A 157 13.73 3.80 -6.97
CA ILE A 157 12.87 3.95 -5.79
C ILE A 157 12.04 5.21 -5.97
N LEU A 158 10.78 5.01 -6.36
CA LEU A 158 9.80 6.07 -6.66
C LEU A 158 9.78 7.20 -5.62
N ARG A 159 9.94 6.85 -4.33
CA ARG A 159 9.94 7.81 -3.20
C ARG A 159 11.05 8.86 -3.33
N TRP A 160 12.22 8.48 -3.83
CA TRP A 160 13.35 9.39 -3.93
C TRP A 160 13.42 10.06 -5.29
N ILE A 161 13.08 9.37 -6.37
CA ILE A 161 13.22 9.95 -7.72
C ILE A 161 12.18 11.06 -8.01
N PHE A 162 10.98 10.96 -7.44
CA PHE A 162 9.89 11.90 -7.71
C PHE A 162 9.72 13.01 -6.67
N ASP A 163 10.48 13.00 -5.58
CA ASP A 163 10.42 13.97 -4.50
C ASP A 163 11.81 14.61 -4.33
N ALA A 164 11.89 15.93 -4.48
CA ALA A 164 13.19 16.63 -4.46
C ALA A 164 13.83 16.62 -3.07
N ASP A 165 13.04 16.76 -2.01
CA ASP A 165 13.53 16.83 -0.64
C ASP A 165 13.97 15.43 -0.19
N ALA A 166 13.17 14.40 -0.50
CA ALA A 166 13.51 13.02 -0.21
C ALA A 166 14.75 12.54 -0.99
N TYR A 167 14.94 13.00 -2.24
CA TYR A 167 16.16 12.77 -3.02
C TYR A 167 17.39 13.35 -2.33
N LEU A 168 17.33 14.63 -1.91
CA LEU A 168 18.45 15.30 -1.26
C LEU A 168 18.84 14.61 0.06
N VAL A 169 17.84 14.27 0.89
CA VAL A 169 18.06 13.52 2.13
C VAL A 169 18.72 12.17 1.85
N ARG A 170 18.25 11.43 0.84
CA ARG A 170 18.84 10.12 0.50
C ARG A 170 20.27 10.26 -0.01
N ARG A 171 20.52 11.24 -0.88
CA ARG A 171 21.85 11.48 -1.46
C ARG A 171 22.89 11.83 -0.40
N LEU A 172 22.51 12.62 0.61
CA LEU A 172 23.39 12.99 1.73
C LEU A 172 23.73 11.81 2.66
N ILE A 173 22.88 10.79 2.74
CA ILE A 173 23.12 9.59 3.58
C ILE A 173 23.95 8.53 2.82
N ALA A 174 24.00 8.61 1.49
CA ALA A 174 24.75 7.67 0.65
C ALA A 174 26.21 8.08 0.39
N CYS A 175 26.62 9.29 0.81
CA CYS A 175 27.99 9.79 0.80
C CYS A 175 28.64 9.63 2.18
#